data_AF-A0A1M7PJ17-F1
#
_entry.id   AF-A0A1M7PJ17-F1
#
_cell.length_a   1.000
_cell.length_b   1.000
_cell.length_c   1.000
_cell.angle_alpha   90.00
_cell.angle_beta   90.00
_cell.angle_gamma   90.00
#
_symmetry.space_group_name_H-M   'P 1'
#
loop_
_entity.id
_entity.type
_entity.pdbx_description
1 polymer ?
#
loop_
_entity_poly.entity_id
_entity_poly.type
_entity_poly.pdbx_seq_one_letter_code
_entity_poly.pdbx_strand_id
1 'polypeptide(L)'
;MNRTDFIENEKIRVLKLYTSQKHIEGFQSKYKFMEWFINQLNKQDFKCYYCETSIFDIRELMEKEKLKKRKIGHGFRGPILEIDKMNNDLGYRPSNCVLACYYCNNDKSYTLDSEKYKEFFGPTRKLFFDFLIKS
;
A
#
# COMPACT_ATOMS: atom_id res chain seq x y z
N MET A 1 -9.55 -14.79 -4.78
CA MET A 1 -8.72 -14.25 -5.89
C MET A 1 -7.29 -14.71 -5.65
N ASN A 2 -6.66 -15.36 -6.64
CA ASN A 2 -5.28 -15.80 -6.51
C ASN A 2 -4.29 -14.63 -6.74
N ARG A 3 -2.99 -14.85 -6.46
CA ARG A 3 -1.94 -13.80 -6.59
C ARG A 3 -1.77 -13.32 -8.03
N THR A 4 -1.90 -14.21 -9.01
CA THR A 4 -1.77 -13.89 -10.44
C THR A 4 -2.87 -12.93 -10.88
N ASP A 5 -4.13 -13.25 -10.57
CA ASP A 5 -5.28 -12.39 -10.88
C ASP A 5 -5.16 -11.02 -10.19
N PHE A 6 -4.65 -11.00 -8.95
CA PHE A 6 -4.39 -9.76 -8.24
C PHE A 6 -3.35 -8.90 -8.97
N ILE A 7 -2.23 -9.49 -9.40
CA ILE A 7 -1.19 -8.81 -10.17
C ILE A 7 -1.76 -8.21 -11.47
N GLU A 8 -2.52 -8.97 -12.25
CA GLU A 8 -3.07 -8.48 -13.53
C GLU A 8 -4.02 -7.29 -13.33
N ASN A 9 -4.86 -7.34 -12.29
CA ASN A 9 -5.72 -6.22 -11.92
C ASN A 9 -4.90 -4.99 -11.48
N GLU A 10 -3.85 -5.19 -10.69
CA GLU A 10 -2.97 -4.10 -10.23
C GLU A 10 -2.19 -3.47 -11.39
N LYS A 11 -1.74 -4.25 -12.38
CA LYS A 11 -1.09 -3.70 -13.59
C LYS A 11 -1.99 -2.69 -14.29
N ILE A 12 -3.24 -3.05 -14.53
CA ILE A 12 -4.23 -2.18 -15.19
C ILE A 12 -4.51 -0.94 -14.33
N ARG A 13 -4.67 -1.12 -13.01
CA ARG A 13 -4.95 -0.01 -12.08
C ARG A 13 -3.79 0.98 -12.01
N VAL A 14 -2.57 0.51 -11.83
CA VAL A 14 -1.37 1.34 -11.63
C VAL A 14 -1.04 2.13 -12.88
N LEU A 15 -1.22 1.54 -14.08
CA LEU A 15 -1.06 2.27 -15.34
C LEU A 15 -1.97 3.51 -15.43
N LYS A 16 -3.18 3.46 -14.86
CA LYS A 16 -4.13 4.58 -14.83
C LYS A 16 -3.81 5.63 -13.77
N LEU A 17 -3.04 5.27 -12.73
CA LEU A 17 -2.66 6.20 -11.66
C LEU A 17 -1.45 7.07 -12.01
N TYR A 18 -0.67 6.65 -13.00
CA TYR A 18 0.48 7.41 -13.45
C TYR A 18 0.06 8.75 -14.03
N THR A 19 0.66 9.82 -13.51
CA THR A 19 0.64 11.16 -14.10
C THR A 19 2.07 11.68 -14.22
N SER A 20 2.41 12.30 -15.36
CA SER A 20 3.74 12.87 -15.57
C SER A 20 4.08 13.91 -14.50
N GLN A 21 3.12 14.76 -14.14
CA GLN A 21 3.29 15.80 -13.11
C GLN A 21 3.82 15.28 -11.77
N LYS A 22 3.46 14.05 -11.37
CA LYS A 22 3.83 13.49 -10.06
C LYS A 22 4.96 12.49 -10.11
N HIS A 23 5.09 11.75 -11.21
CA HIS A 23 5.88 10.52 -11.22
C HIS A 23 7.08 10.59 -12.18
N ILE A 24 7.11 11.51 -13.15
CA ILE A 24 8.12 11.50 -14.22
C ILE A 24 9.57 11.56 -13.69
N GLU A 25 9.78 12.25 -12.57
CA GLU A 25 11.10 12.43 -11.97
C GLU A 25 11.70 11.11 -11.45
N GLY A 26 10.88 10.25 -10.83
CA GLY A 26 11.35 8.95 -10.32
C GLY A 26 10.99 7.76 -11.20
N PHE A 27 10.01 7.91 -12.09
CA PHE A 27 9.50 6.86 -12.96
C PHE A 27 9.33 7.43 -14.37
N GLN A 28 10.27 7.16 -15.28
CA GLN A 28 10.31 7.82 -16.59
C GLN A 28 9.10 7.52 -17.50
N SER A 29 8.30 6.50 -17.18
CA SER A 29 7.07 6.18 -17.89
C SER A 29 6.08 5.46 -16.98
N LYS A 30 4.80 5.44 -17.39
CA LYS A 30 3.76 4.61 -16.76
C LYS A 30 4.14 3.12 -16.70
N TYR A 31 4.90 2.63 -17.67
CA TYR A 31 5.36 1.24 -17.69
C TYR A 31 6.45 0.98 -16.66
N LYS A 32 7.40 1.91 -16.49
CA LYS A 32 8.42 1.84 -15.43
C LYS A 32 7.81 1.96 -14.04
N PHE A 33 6.78 2.79 -13.89
CA PHE A 33 6.01 2.89 -12.65
C PHE A 33 5.26 1.59 -12.32
N MET A 34 4.57 1.00 -13.31
CA MET A 34 3.88 -0.29 -13.15
C MET A 34 4.87 -1.43 -12.85
N GLU A 35 5.97 -1.51 -13.60
CA GLU A 35 7.03 -2.52 -13.40
C GLU A 35 7.58 -2.43 -11.97
N TRP A 36 7.92 -1.22 -11.50
CA TRP A 36 8.35 -1.02 -10.13
C TRP A 36 7.29 -1.44 -9.11
N PHE A 37 6.02 -1.06 -9.31
CA PHE A 37 4.94 -1.40 -8.38
C PHE A 37 4.80 -2.92 -8.23
N ILE A 38 4.77 -3.66 -9.35
CA ILE A 38 4.63 -5.12 -9.33
C ILE A 38 5.88 -5.79 -8.72
N ASN A 39 7.07 -5.31 -9.05
CA ASN A 39 8.31 -5.81 -8.45
C ASN A 39 8.34 -5.56 -6.93
N GLN A 40 7.91 -4.37 -6.49
CA GLN A 40 7.82 -4.04 -5.07
C GLN A 40 6.75 -4.86 -4.35
N LEU A 41 5.61 -5.12 -4.99
CA LEU A 41 4.55 -5.99 -4.47
C LEU A 41 5.06 -7.41 -4.23
N ASN A 42 5.79 -7.98 -5.20
CA ASN A 42 6.41 -9.30 -5.06
C ASN A 42 7.53 -9.30 -4.00
N LYS A 43 8.39 -8.28 -4.00
CA LYS A 43 9.48 -8.13 -3.02
C LYS A 43 8.95 -8.03 -1.58
N GLN A 44 7.79 -7.39 -1.39
CA GLN A 44 7.12 -7.29 -0.09
C GLN A 44 6.20 -8.48 0.21
N ASP A 45 6.16 -9.53 -0.62
CA ASP A 45 5.26 -10.68 -0.45
C ASP A 45 3.80 -10.26 -0.22
N PHE A 46 3.34 -9.24 -0.97
CA PHE A 46 1.99 -8.69 -0.87
C PHE A 46 1.62 -8.13 0.52
N LYS A 47 2.62 -7.83 1.36
CA LYS A 47 2.44 -7.30 2.71
C LYS A 47 2.65 -5.79 2.75
N CYS A 48 1.96 -5.14 3.69
CA CYS A 48 2.22 -3.76 4.06
C CYS A 48 3.66 -3.60 4.55
N TYR A 49 4.39 -2.58 4.09
CA TYR A 49 5.75 -2.29 4.53
C TYR A 49 5.87 -2.01 6.04
N TYR A 50 4.82 -1.44 6.64
CA TYR A 50 4.81 -1.01 8.05
C TYR A 50 4.35 -2.11 9.00
N CYS A 51 3.14 -2.65 8.79
CA CYS A 51 2.56 -3.63 9.71
C CYS A 51 2.76 -5.07 9.25
N GLU A 52 3.35 -5.31 8.08
CA GLU A 52 3.65 -6.65 7.56
C GLU A 52 2.43 -7.60 7.38
N THR A 53 1.21 -7.09 7.53
CA THR A 53 -0.01 -7.82 7.21
C THR A 53 -0.20 -7.91 5.70
N SER A 54 -0.56 -9.10 5.23
CA SER A 54 -0.88 -9.36 3.83
C SER A 54 -2.12 -8.57 3.39
N ILE A 55 -2.13 -8.08 2.15
CA ILE A 55 -3.34 -7.46 1.58
C ILE A 55 -4.51 -8.44 1.49
N PHE A 56 -4.23 -9.74 1.39
CA PHE A 56 -5.28 -10.77 1.35
C PHE A 56 -6.01 -10.86 2.70
N ASP A 57 -5.27 -10.89 3.81
CA ASP A 57 -5.85 -10.90 5.16
C ASP A 57 -6.62 -9.61 5.43
N ILE A 58 -6.09 -8.46 5.02
CA ILE A 58 -6.78 -7.17 5.16
C ILE A 58 -8.11 -7.16 4.39
N ARG A 59 -8.15 -7.74 3.19
CA ARG A 59 -9.38 -7.86 2.40
C ARG A 59 -10.38 -8.80 3.05
N GLU A 60 -9.93 -9.93 3.58
CA GLU A 60 -10.78 -10.86 4.33
C GLU A 60 -11.40 -10.18 5.56
N LEU A 61 -10.62 -9.39 6.30
CA LEU A 61 -11.13 -8.59 7.41
C LEU A 61 -12.19 -7.57 6.97
N MET A 62 -12.06 -7.00 5.77
CA MET A 62 -13.09 -6.09 5.22
C MET A 62 -14.34 -6.84 4.76
N GLU A 63 -14.19 -8.02 4.19
CA GLU A 63 -15.31 -8.88 3.77
C GLU A 63 -16.11 -9.39 4.97
N LYS A 64 -15.43 -9.67 6.09
CA LYS A 64 -16.05 -9.98 7.39
C LYS A 64 -16.51 -8.74 8.18
N GLU A 65 -16.47 -7.55 7.57
CA GLU A 65 -16.84 -6.27 8.18
C GLU A 65 -16.07 -5.88 9.47
N LYS A 66 -14.97 -6.56 9.76
CA LYS A 66 -14.08 -6.24 10.90
C LYS A 66 -13.21 -5.01 10.65
N LEU A 67 -12.98 -4.68 9.37
CA LEU A 67 -12.30 -3.46 8.95
C LEU A 67 -13.15 -2.66 7.97
N LYS A 68 -13.29 -1.35 8.23
CA LYS A 68 -14.04 -0.44 7.35
C LYS A 68 -13.18 0.06 6.20
N LYS A 69 -13.71 0.00 4.97
CA LYS A 69 -13.16 0.69 3.79
C LYS A 69 -13.38 2.20 3.91
N ARG A 70 -12.50 3.03 3.34
CA ARG A 70 -12.74 4.49 3.25
C ARG A 70 -13.33 4.83 1.90
N LYS A 71 -14.59 5.30 1.85
CA LYS A 71 -15.21 5.79 0.62
C LYS A 71 -14.50 7.05 0.11
N ILE A 72 -14.20 7.11 -1.18
CA ILE A 72 -13.57 8.25 -1.85
C ILE A 72 -14.23 8.49 -3.22
N GLY A 73 -14.99 9.57 -3.37
CA GLY A 73 -15.77 9.81 -4.60
C GLY A 73 -16.62 8.59 -4.96
N HIS A 74 -16.37 8.02 -6.14
CA HIS A 74 -17.05 6.81 -6.64
C HIS A 74 -16.37 5.48 -6.26
N GLY A 75 -15.26 5.50 -5.51
CA GLY A 75 -14.47 4.31 -5.15
C GLY A 75 -14.21 4.16 -3.66
N PHE A 76 -13.29 3.24 -3.32
CA PHE A 76 -12.89 2.94 -1.95
C PHE A 76 -11.37 2.77 -1.82
N ARG A 77 -10.80 3.29 -0.72
CA ARG A 77 -9.46 2.95 -0.25
C ARG A 77 -9.51 1.81 0.76
N GLY A 78 -8.41 1.07 0.89
CA GLY A 78 -8.32 -0.12 1.73
C GLY A 78 -7.99 -1.42 0.99
N PRO A 79 -8.71 -1.81 -0.07
CA PRO A 79 -8.63 -3.17 -0.62
C PRO A 79 -7.39 -3.45 -1.50
N ILE A 80 -6.45 -2.51 -1.55
CA ILE A 80 -5.16 -2.57 -2.26
C ILE A 80 -4.05 -2.01 -1.36
N LEU A 81 -2.79 -2.35 -1.66
CA LEU A 81 -1.65 -1.62 -1.09
C LEU A 81 -1.42 -0.33 -1.88
N GLU A 82 -1.20 0.75 -1.15
CA GLU A 82 -1.01 2.09 -1.66
C GLU A 82 0.47 2.45 -1.65
N ILE A 83 0.87 3.30 -2.58
CA ILE A 83 2.24 3.83 -2.59
C ILE A 83 2.32 4.88 -1.49
N ASP A 84 3.25 4.66 -0.57
CA ASP A 84 3.64 5.63 0.44
C ASP A 84 5.04 6.18 0.15
N LYS A 85 5.28 7.43 0.52
CA LYS A 85 6.60 8.06 0.46
C LYS A 85 7.21 7.99 1.86
N MET A 86 8.38 7.37 1.96
CA MET A 86 9.10 7.27 3.23
C MET A 86 9.43 8.66 3.75
N ASN A 87 10.07 9.48 2.90
CA ASN A 87 10.22 10.91 3.10
C ASN A 87 9.24 11.67 2.18
N ASN A 88 8.39 12.51 2.76
CA ASN A 88 7.34 13.21 2.03
C ASN A 88 7.85 14.28 1.05
N ASP A 89 9.03 14.82 1.31
CA ASP A 89 9.67 15.91 0.54
C ASP A 89 10.41 15.39 -0.69
N LEU A 90 10.79 14.11 -0.70
CA LEU A 90 11.55 13.50 -1.79
C LEU A 90 10.69 12.99 -2.96
N GLY A 91 9.39 13.25 -2.98
CA GLY A 91 8.52 12.89 -4.10
C GLY A 91 8.41 11.38 -4.38
N TYR A 92 7.91 11.02 -5.56
CA TYR A 92 7.73 9.64 -5.99
C TYR A 92 8.95 9.12 -6.75
N ARG A 93 9.75 8.25 -6.11
CA ARG A 93 10.90 7.58 -6.74
C ARG A 93 11.14 6.19 -6.14
N PRO A 94 11.73 5.23 -6.90
CA PRO A 94 11.91 3.86 -6.44
C PRO A 94 12.57 3.68 -5.07
N SER A 95 13.53 4.56 -4.73
CA SER A 95 14.26 4.53 -3.47
C SER A 95 13.53 5.18 -2.28
N ASN A 96 12.48 5.96 -2.54
CA ASN A 96 11.71 6.68 -1.50
C ASN A 96 10.30 6.11 -1.31
N CYS A 97 9.88 5.16 -2.15
CA CYS A 97 8.53 4.63 -2.13
C CYS A 97 8.48 3.20 -1.59
N VAL A 98 7.39 2.90 -0.87
CA VAL A 98 7.05 1.57 -0.37
C VAL A 98 5.57 1.30 -0.60
N LEU A 99 5.14 0.04 -0.50
CA LEU A 99 3.72 -0.31 -0.54
C LEU A 99 3.19 -0.49 0.87
N ALA A 100 2.16 0.27 1.25
CA ALA A 100 1.58 0.26 2.58
C ALA A 100 0.07 0.02 2.50
N CYS A 101 -0.52 -0.62 3.51
CA CYS A 101 -1.97 -0.65 3.61
C CYS A 101 -2.51 0.77 3.87
N TYR A 102 -3.75 1.02 3.45
CA TYR A 102 -4.42 2.30 3.67
C TYR A 102 -4.34 2.78 5.13
N TYR A 103 -4.53 1.86 6.09
CA TYR A 103 -4.56 2.22 7.51
C TYR A 103 -3.21 2.74 8.00
N CYS A 104 -2.10 2.07 7.67
CA CYS A 104 -0.77 2.53 8.03
C CYS A 104 -0.38 3.81 7.30
N ASN A 105 -0.64 3.89 5.99
CA ASN A 105 -0.32 5.08 5.20
C ASN A 105 -1.09 6.32 5.73
N ASN A 106 -2.39 6.18 5.96
CA ASN A 106 -3.22 7.27 6.47
C ASN A 106 -2.84 7.70 7.89
N ASP A 107 -2.41 6.76 8.73
CA ASP A 107 -2.02 7.01 10.12
C ASP A 107 -0.62 7.64 10.22
N LYS A 108 0.35 7.15 9.42
CA LYS A 108 1.65 7.81 9.27
C LYS A 108 1.48 9.25 8.76
N SER A 109 0.59 9.44 7.78
CA SER A 109 0.30 10.74 7.18
C SER A 109 1.57 11.44 6.69
N TYR A 110 1.52 12.77 6.62
CA TYR A 110 2.68 13.63 6.39
C TYR A 110 3.46 13.94 7.68
N THR A 111 2.96 13.47 8.82
CA THR A 111 3.36 13.93 10.16
C THR A 111 4.41 13.04 10.83
N LEU A 112 4.49 11.77 10.44
CA LEU A 112 5.40 10.80 11.05
C LEU A 112 6.46 10.35 10.05
N ASP A 113 7.67 10.17 10.59
CA ASP A 113 8.79 9.54 9.89
C ASP A 113 8.49 8.06 9.60
N SER A 114 8.97 7.56 8.46
CA SER A 114 8.70 6.20 8.01
C SER A 114 9.35 5.14 8.90
N GLU A 115 10.62 5.33 9.27
CA GLU A 115 11.35 4.35 10.06
C GLU A 115 10.77 4.28 11.47
N LYS A 116 10.52 5.45 12.10
CA LYS A 116 9.86 5.51 13.41
C LYS A 116 8.45 4.94 13.38
N TYR A 117 7.67 5.23 12.33
CA TYR A 117 6.33 4.66 12.21
C TYR A 117 6.38 3.13 12.11
N LYS A 118 7.30 2.62 11.29
CA LYS A 118 7.53 1.18 11.15
C LYS A 118 7.95 0.53 12.45
N GLU A 119 8.86 1.15 13.20
CA GLU A 119 9.40 0.61 14.44
C GLU A 119 8.33 0.54 15.55
N PHE A 120 7.59 1.62 15.78
CA PHE A 120 6.71 1.73 16.96
C PHE A 120 5.25 1.37 16.67
N PHE A 121 4.71 1.78 15.52
CA PHE A 121 3.27 1.64 15.23
C PHE A 121 2.97 0.41 14.35
N GLY A 122 3.91 0.03 13.48
CA GLY A 122 3.82 -1.16 12.64
C GLY A 122 3.50 -2.45 13.42
N PRO A 123 4.31 -2.84 14.42
CA PRO A 123 4.08 -4.02 15.23
C PRO A 123 2.74 -3.98 15.98
N THR A 124 2.39 -2.84 16.55
CA THR A 124 1.11 -2.67 17.25
C THR A 124 -0.08 -2.85 16.31
N ARG A 125 0.00 -2.32 15.08
CA ARG A 125 -1.02 -2.53 14.05
C ARG A 125 -1.12 -4.00 13.66
N LYS A 126 0.01 -4.70 13.53
CA LYS A 126 0.04 -6.14 13.23
C LYS A 126 -0.68 -6.95 14.30
N LEU A 127 -0.35 -6.70 15.57
CA LEU A 127 -1.00 -7.35 16.71
C LEU A 127 -2.52 -7.16 16.70
N PHE A 128 -2.99 -5.93 16.42
CA PHE A 128 -4.42 -5.66 16.30
C PHE A 128 -5.08 -6.42 15.15
N PHE A 129 -4.47 -6.43 13.96
CA PHE A 129 -5.02 -7.19 12.82
C PHE A 129 -5.01 -8.70 13.08
N ASP A 130 -3.98 -9.23 13.74
CA ASP A 130 -3.93 -10.64 14.12
C ASP A 130 -5.02 -11.02 15.13
N PHE A 131 -5.32 -10.13 16.07
CA PHE A 131 -6.47 -10.30 16.97
C PHE A 131 -7.80 -10.33 16.19
N LEU A 132 -7.97 -9.44 15.20
CA LEU A 132 -9.18 -9.44 14.37
C LEU A 132 -9.29 -10.69 13.48
N ILE A 133 -8.17 -11.25 13.01
CA ILE A 133 -8.17 -12.48 12.19
C ILE A 133 -8.61 -13.69 13.01
N LYS A 134 -8.19 -13.76 14.29
CA LYS A 134 -8.46 -14.89 15.19
C LYS A 134 -9.81 -14.82 15.91
N SER A 135 -10.37 -13.62 16.07
CA SER A 135 -11.72 -13.43 16.63
C SER A 135 -12.81 -13.87 15.66
#